data_AF-A0AAW0H428-F1
#
_entry.id   AF-A0AAW0H428-F1
#
_cell.length_a   1.000
_cell.length_b   1.000
_cell.length_c   1.000
_cell.angle_alpha   90.00
_cell.angle_beta   90.00
_cell.angle_gamma   90.00
#
_symmetry.space_group_name_H-M   'P 1'
#
loop_
_entity.id
_entity.type
_entity.pdbx_description
1 polymer ?
#
loop_
_entity_poly.entity_id
_entity_poly.type
_entity_poly.pdbx_seq_one_letter_code
_entity_poly.pdbx_strand_id
1 'polypeptide(L)'
;MKLNISFPATGCQKLIKVDDECKLRTFYEKRMATEVAANALEDDVHQYVVRKPLNKEGKKPRTKAPKIQRLVTPRVLQHKCRRIALKKQRTKKTKEEAAEYVKLLAKRMKEAKEKRQEQSAKRRRLSLLRASTSKSESSQN
;
A
#
# COMPACT_ATOMS: atom_id res chain seq x y z
N MET A 1 10.49 32.85 -21.51
CA MET A 1 11.11 32.48 -22.81
C MET A 1 10.08 32.00 -23.83
N LYS A 2 10.29 32.23 -25.15
CA LYS A 2 9.42 31.71 -26.22
C LYS A 2 10.02 30.41 -26.79
N LEU A 3 9.25 29.34 -26.83
CA LEU A 3 9.62 28.06 -27.43
C LEU A 3 8.79 27.82 -28.69
N ASN A 4 9.45 27.53 -29.81
CA ASN A 4 8.79 27.17 -31.05
C ASN A 4 8.84 25.65 -31.22
N ILE A 5 7.69 24.99 -31.13
CA ILE A 5 7.59 23.53 -31.11
C ILE A 5 6.81 23.06 -32.34
N SER A 6 7.40 22.14 -33.10
CA SER A 6 6.78 21.49 -34.25
C SER A 6 6.46 20.03 -33.95
N PHE A 7 5.32 19.54 -34.44
CA PHE A 7 5.00 18.11 -34.43
C PHE A 7 5.03 17.57 -35.88
N PRO A 8 6.15 16.98 -36.32
CA PRO A 8 6.36 16.64 -37.74
C PRO A 8 5.37 15.59 -38.26
N ALA A 9 4.85 14.71 -37.38
CA ALA A 9 3.89 13.68 -37.78
C ALA A 9 2.54 14.24 -38.26
N THR A 10 2.15 15.44 -37.84
CA THR A 10 0.92 16.11 -38.33
C THR A 10 1.21 17.42 -39.07
N GLY A 11 2.47 17.83 -39.15
CA GLY A 11 2.88 19.08 -39.80
C GLY A 11 2.44 20.36 -39.06
N CYS A 12 2.03 20.28 -37.79
CA CYS A 12 1.57 21.45 -37.04
C CYS A 12 2.72 22.10 -36.26
N GLN A 13 2.67 23.43 -36.11
CA GLN A 13 3.62 24.22 -35.33
C GLN A 13 2.88 25.09 -34.30
N LYS A 14 3.44 25.21 -33.10
CA LYS A 14 2.90 26.04 -32.02
C LYS A 14 4.01 26.82 -31.34
N LEU A 15 3.80 28.12 -31.20
CA LEU A 15 4.64 28.99 -30.38
C LEU A 15 4.07 29.03 -28.96
N ILE A 16 4.88 28.64 -27.97
CA ILE A 16 4.52 28.63 -26.56
C ILE A 16 5.35 29.70 -25.84
N LYS A 17 4.67 30.56 -25.08
CA LYS A 17 5.33 31.45 -24.11
C LYS A 17 5.41 30.71 -22.78
N VAL A 18 6.61 30.47 -22.28
CA VAL A 18 6.86 29.82 -20.98
C VAL A 18 7.54 30.85 -20.08
N ASP A 19 6.83 31.28 -19.04
CA ASP A 19 7.33 32.32 -18.10
C ASP A 19 7.89 31.72 -16.81
N ASP A 20 7.68 30.42 -16.56
CA ASP A 20 8.16 29.71 -15.37
C ASP A 20 9.57 29.13 -15.59
N GLU A 21 10.54 29.67 -14.86
CA GLU A 21 11.96 29.28 -14.91
C GLU A 21 12.20 27.82 -14.50
N CYS A 22 11.38 27.26 -13.60
CA CYS A 22 11.52 25.86 -13.18
C CYS A 22 11.29 24.90 -14.35
N LYS A 23 10.39 25.26 -15.29
CA LYS A 23 10.10 24.49 -16.50
C LYS A 23 11.20 24.64 -17.55
N LEU A 24 11.85 25.80 -17.60
CA LEU A 24 12.91 26.12 -18.55
C LEU A 24 14.27 25.55 -18.14
N ARG A 25 14.49 25.32 -16.83
CA ARG A 25 15.76 24.87 -16.27
C ARG A 25 16.29 23.58 -16.90
N THR A 26 15.42 22.67 -17.29
CA THR A 26 15.80 21.41 -17.95
C THR A 26 16.53 21.62 -19.29
N PHE A 27 16.35 22.78 -19.93
CA PHE A 27 16.93 23.11 -21.24
C PHE A 27 18.26 23.87 -21.16
N TYR A 28 18.60 24.52 -20.05
CA TYR A 28 19.72 25.48 -20.00
C TYR A 28 21.11 24.85 -20.18
N GLU A 29 21.31 23.57 -19.83
CA GLU A 29 22.62 22.89 -19.92
C GLU A 29 22.69 21.89 -21.08
N LYS A 30 21.70 21.89 -21.97
CA LYS A 30 21.61 20.91 -23.06
C LYS A 30 22.09 21.51 -24.38
N ARG A 31 22.82 20.70 -25.15
CA ARG A 31 23.25 21.06 -26.51
C ARG A 31 22.10 20.85 -27.50
N MET A 32 22.15 21.57 -28.62
CA MET A 32 21.24 21.34 -29.74
C MET A 32 21.24 19.86 -30.16
N ALA A 33 20.08 19.38 -30.63
CA ALA A 33 19.85 17.97 -31.02
C ALA A 33 19.88 16.93 -29.87
N THR A 34 19.89 17.35 -28.61
CA THR A 34 19.71 16.42 -27.47
C THR A 34 18.22 16.15 -27.23
N GLU A 35 17.84 14.89 -27.06
CA GLU A 35 16.47 14.51 -26.65
C GLU A 35 16.25 14.79 -25.15
N VAL A 36 15.18 15.54 -24.83
CA VAL A 36 14.83 15.92 -23.46
C VAL A 36 13.36 15.54 -23.19
N ALA A 37 13.11 14.81 -22.11
CA ALA A 37 11.75 14.44 -21.71
C ALA A 37 10.95 15.70 -21.29
N ALA A 38 9.78 15.91 -21.87
CA ALA A 38 8.95 17.10 -21.69
C ALA A 38 8.09 17.12 -20.41
N ASN A 39 8.38 16.26 -19.43
CA ASN A 39 7.55 16.11 -18.21
C ASN A 39 7.55 17.38 -17.33
N ALA A 40 8.62 18.18 -17.37
CA ALA A 40 8.68 19.45 -16.64
C ALA A 40 7.75 20.53 -17.23
N LEU A 41 7.36 20.37 -18.49
CA LEU A 41 6.37 21.23 -19.15
C LEU A 41 4.94 20.75 -18.89
N GLU A 42 4.71 19.79 -17.98
CA GLU A 42 3.39 19.19 -17.70
C GLU A 42 2.31 20.27 -17.60
N ASP A 43 1.64 20.42 -18.73
CA ASP A 43 0.47 21.22 -18.90
C ASP A 43 -0.73 20.35 -18.56
N ASP A 44 -1.76 20.98 -18.03
CA ASP A 44 -3.04 20.35 -17.86
C ASP A 44 -3.53 19.79 -19.21
N VAL A 45 -3.55 18.47 -19.35
CA VAL A 45 -4.01 17.75 -20.55
C VAL A 45 -5.43 18.16 -20.94
N HIS A 46 -6.23 18.72 -20.01
CA HIS A 46 -7.52 19.32 -20.30
C HIS A 46 -7.47 20.49 -21.28
N GLN A 47 -6.34 21.21 -21.37
CA GLN A 47 -6.15 22.32 -22.30
C GLN A 47 -5.91 21.88 -23.75
N TYR A 48 -5.44 20.65 -23.95
CA TYR A 48 -5.19 20.08 -25.28
C TYR A 48 -6.36 19.28 -25.85
N VAL A 49 -7.46 19.18 -25.09
CA VAL A 49 -8.66 18.49 -25.56
C VAL A 49 -9.36 19.32 -26.63
N VAL A 50 -9.41 18.78 -27.85
CA VAL A 50 -10.15 19.38 -28.97
C VAL A 50 -11.62 19.52 -28.60
N ARG A 51 -12.12 20.75 -28.65
CA ARG A 51 -13.53 21.09 -28.38
C ARG A 51 -14.29 21.21 -29.69
N LYS A 52 -15.41 20.51 -29.80
CA LYS A 52 -16.33 20.60 -30.95
C LYS A 52 -17.38 21.70 -30.68
N PRO A 53 -17.47 22.76 -31.50
CA PRO A 53 -18.58 23.69 -31.43
C PRO A 53 -19.86 23.03 -31.94
N LEU A 54 -20.96 23.25 -31.23
CA LEU A 54 -22.31 22.83 -31.57
C LEU A 54 -23.18 24.07 -31.68
N ASN A 55 -23.41 24.50 -32.92
CA ASN A 55 -24.32 25.60 -33.24
C ASN A 55 -25.60 24.97 -33.80
N LYS A 56 -26.69 25.05 -33.03
CA LYS A 56 -28.02 24.61 -33.47
C LYS A 56 -28.93 25.83 -33.52
N GLU A 57 -29.71 25.97 -34.59
CA GLU A 57 -30.67 27.06 -34.75
C GLU A 57 -31.64 27.11 -33.56
N GLY A 58 -31.86 28.30 -32.99
CA GLY A 58 -32.67 28.51 -31.80
C GLY A 58 -32.01 28.17 -30.45
N LYS A 59 -30.77 27.69 -30.42
CA LYS A 59 -30.03 27.43 -29.16
C LYS A 59 -28.72 28.22 -29.12
N LYS A 60 -28.36 28.71 -27.93
CA LYS A 60 -27.08 29.37 -27.72
C LYS A 60 -25.92 28.44 -28.14
N PRO A 61 -24.88 28.95 -28.81
CA PRO A 61 -23.74 28.15 -29.22
C PRO A 61 -23.07 27.49 -28.00
N ARG A 62 -22.76 26.19 -28.08
CA ARG A 62 -22.12 25.43 -26.99
C ARG A 62 -20.94 24.63 -27.52
N THR A 63 -19.89 24.47 -26.72
CA THR A 63 -18.77 23.58 -27.05
C THR A 63 -18.84 22.29 -26.25
N LYS A 64 -18.55 21.15 -26.88
CA LYS A 64 -18.41 19.85 -26.20
C LYS A 64 -16.97 19.36 -26.27
N ALA A 65 -16.51 18.74 -25.19
CA ALA A 65 -15.21 18.11 -25.09
C ALA A 65 -15.39 16.60 -24.81
N PRO A 66 -14.57 15.71 -25.39
CA PRO A 66 -14.53 14.32 -24.99
C PRO A 66 -14.04 14.16 -23.54
N LYS A 67 -14.51 13.11 -22.87
CA LYS A 67 -14.02 12.73 -21.54
C LYS A 67 -12.61 12.15 -21.68
N ILE A 68 -11.64 12.74 -21.00
CA ILE A 68 -10.29 12.19 -20.94
C ILE A 68 -10.31 10.90 -20.12
N GLN A 69 -9.91 9.79 -20.74
CA GLN A 69 -9.75 8.52 -20.05
C GLN A 69 -8.31 8.41 -19.51
N ARG A 70 -8.14 7.69 -18.39
CA ARG A 70 -6.82 7.43 -17.76
C ARG A 70 -6.08 8.67 -17.25
N LEU A 71 -6.78 9.79 -17.09
CA LEU A 71 -6.26 10.95 -16.40
C LEU A 71 -6.01 10.63 -14.92
N VAL A 72 -4.86 11.04 -14.40
CA VAL A 72 -4.55 10.98 -12.98
C VAL A 72 -5.43 12.00 -12.26
N THR A 73 -6.48 11.52 -11.58
CA THR A 73 -7.42 12.37 -10.83
C THR A 73 -7.25 12.17 -9.32
N PRO A 74 -7.63 13.15 -8.47
CA PRO A 74 -7.61 12.99 -7.01
C PRO A 74 -8.33 11.72 -6.54
N ARG A 75 -9.41 11.33 -7.24
CA ARG A 75 -10.14 10.07 -6.98
C ARG A 75 -9.29 8.83 -7.24
N VAL A 76 -8.51 8.80 -8.32
CA VAL A 76 -7.58 7.68 -8.61
C VAL A 76 -6.50 7.59 -7.53
N LEU A 77 -5.97 8.74 -7.08
CA LEU A 77 -5.03 8.81 -5.97
C LEU A 77 -5.66 8.29 -4.66
N GLN A 78 -6.87 8.74 -4.33
CA GLN A 78 -7.61 8.28 -3.15
C GLN A 78 -7.85 6.76 -3.18
N HIS A 79 -8.28 6.20 -4.33
CA HIS A 79 -8.45 4.76 -4.49
C HIS A 79 -7.13 3.98 -4.30
N LYS A 80 -6.02 4.53 -4.80
CA LYS A 80 -4.68 3.95 -4.62
C LYS A 80 -4.28 3.97 -3.14
N CYS A 81 -4.47 5.10 -2.45
CA CYS A 81 -4.21 5.23 -1.01
C CYS A 81 -5.06 4.25 -0.19
N ARG A 82 -6.37 4.16 -0.48
CA ARG A 82 -7.29 3.21 0.19
C ARG A 82 -6.83 1.76 0.02
N ARG A 83 -6.44 1.36 -1.19
CA ARG A 83 -5.95 0.00 -1.48
C ARG A 83 -4.70 -0.33 -0.66
N ILE A 84 -3.76 0.60 -0.54
CA ILE A 84 -2.55 0.41 0.26
C ILE A 84 -2.90 0.33 1.75
N ALA A 85 -3.78 1.21 2.24
CA ALA A 85 -4.24 1.20 3.63
C ALA A 85 -4.91 -0.13 4.02
N LEU A 86 -5.79 -0.67 3.17
CA LEU A 86 -6.43 -1.96 3.40
C LEU A 86 -5.43 -3.11 3.45
N LYS A 87 -4.39 -3.11 2.61
CA LYS A 87 -3.30 -4.11 2.68
C LYS A 87 -2.52 -4.02 4.00
N LYS A 88 -2.23 -2.81 4.47
CA LYS A 88 -1.58 -2.57 5.78
C LYS A 88 -2.47 -3.04 6.94
N GLN A 89 -3.77 -2.77 6.88
CA GLN A 89 -4.71 -3.23 7.91
C GLN A 89 -4.80 -4.75 7.98
N ARG A 90 -4.87 -5.43 6.82
CA ARG A 90 -4.90 -6.91 6.75
C ARG A 90 -3.64 -7.53 7.36
N THR A 91 -2.47 -7.04 6.99
CA THR A 91 -1.19 -7.54 7.52
C THR A 91 -1.05 -7.30 9.02
N LYS A 92 -1.49 -6.13 9.51
CA LYS A 92 -1.55 -5.83 10.95
C LYS A 92 -2.44 -6.83 11.69
N LYS A 93 -3.67 -7.05 11.19
CA LYS A 93 -4.64 -7.99 11.77
C LYS A 93 -4.06 -9.41 11.86
N THR A 94 -3.49 -9.94 10.77
CA THR A 94 -2.89 -11.29 10.78
C THR A 94 -1.73 -11.40 11.77
N LYS A 95 -0.91 -10.36 11.91
CA LYS A 95 0.19 -10.33 12.89
C LYS A 95 -0.33 -10.34 14.34
N GLU A 96 -1.37 -9.57 14.62
CA GLU A 96 -2.02 -9.51 15.94
C GLU A 96 -2.66 -10.85 16.31
N GLU A 97 -3.42 -11.45 15.39
CA GLU A 97 -4.05 -12.78 15.58
C GLU A 97 -3.00 -13.87 15.84
N ALA A 98 -1.90 -13.88 15.07
CA ALA A 98 -0.82 -14.83 15.28
C ALA A 98 -0.16 -14.65 16.66
N ALA A 99 0.07 -13.40 17.08
CA ALA A 99 0.65 -13.12 18.39
C ALA A 99 -0.30 -13.53 19.54
N GLU A 100 -1.60 -13.33 19.37
CA GLU A 100 -2.61 -13.76 20.34
C GLU A 100 -2.68 -15.28 20.45
N TYR A 101 -2.67 -15.98 19.32
CA TYR A 101 -2.66 -17.44 19.29
C TYR A 101 -1.41 -18.05 19.95
N VAL A 102 -0.24 -17.47 19.70
CA VAL A 102 1.02 -17.90 20.34
C VAL A 102 0.95 -17.75 21.87
N LYS A 103 0.37 -16.66 22.38
CA LYS A 103 0.16 -16.46 23.82
C LYS A 103 -0.77 -17.52 24.41
N LEU A 104 -1.87 -17.83 23.71
CA LEU A 104 -2.82 -18.86 24.12
C LEU A 104 -2.15 -20.24 24.17
N LEU A 105 -1.37 -20.59 23.14
CA LEU A 105 -0.61 -21.84 23.10
C LEU A 105 0.36 -21.95 24.27
N ALA A 106 1.14 -20.89 24.55
CA ALA A 106 2.07 -20.89 25.67
C ALA A 106 1.37 -21.14 27.01
N LYS A 107 0.19 -20.54 27.22
CA LYS A 107 -0.64 -20.78 28.42
C LYS A 107 -1.07 -22.25 28.51
N ARG A 108 -1.61 -22.82 27.43
CA ARG A 108 -2.07 -24.24 27.39
C ARG A 108 -0.93 -25.22 27.63
N MET A 109 0.25 -24.96 27.06
CA MET A 109 1.44 -25.79 27.25
C MET A 109 1.95 -25.73 28.69
N LYS A 110 1.91 -24.55 29.32
CA LYS A 110 2.27 -24.37 30.73
C LYS A 110 1.31 -25.13 31.66
N GLU A 111 0.01 -24.97 31.47
CA GLU A 111 -1.03 -25.69 32.24
C GLU A 111 -0.88 -27.23 32.10
N ALA A 112 -0.61 -27.73 30.89
CA ALA A 112 -0.39 -29.16 30.67
C ALA A 112 0.88 -29.67 31.36
N LYS A 113 1.96 -28.87 31.35
CA LYS A 113 3.21 -29.19 32.05
C LYS A 113 3.02 -29.24 33.56
N GLU A 114 2.32 -28.27 34.14
CA GLU A 114 2.01 -28.21 35.57
C GLU A 114 1.15 -29.41 36.00
N LYS A 115 0.10 -29.76 35.24
CA LYS A 115 -0.71 -30.96 35.50
C LYS A 115 0.13 -32.24 35.48
N ARG A 116 1.06 -32.37 34.52
CA ARG A 116 1.96 -33.53 34.44
C ARG A 116 2.92 -33.59 35.64
N GLN A 117 3.44 -32.44 36.07
CA GLN A 117 4.29 -32.35 37.26
C GLN A 117 3.52 -32.71 38.53
N GLU A 118 2.28 -32.25 38.67
CA GLU A 118 1.41 -32.58 39.80
C GLU A 118 1.10 -34.08 39.86
N GLN A 119 0.76 -34.71 38.73
CA GLN A 119 0.58 -36.17 38.67
C GLN A 119 1.85 -36.93 39.05
N SER A 120 3.01 -36.49 38.56
CA SER A 120 4.31 -37.08 38.92
C SER A 120 4.61 -36.93 40.41
N ALA A 121 4.33 -35.76 41.00
CA ALA A 121 4.50 -35.49 42.42
C ALA A 121 3.57 -36.36 43.28
N LYS A 122 2.30 -36.50 42.88
CA LYS A 122 1.34 -37.42 43.52
C LYS A 122 1.84 -38.86 43.49
N ARG A 123 2.33 -39.34 42.34
CA ARG A 123 2.89 -40.70 42.21
C ARG A 123 4.11 -40.90 43.12
N ARG A 124 5.02 -39.93 43.18
CA ARG A 124 6.20 -39.97 44.07
C ARG A 124 5.79 -40.01 45.55
N ARG A 125 4.79 -39.20 45.94
CA ARG A 125 4.27 -39.16 47.32
C ARG A 125 3.65 -40.48 47.74
N LEU A 126 2.84 -41.09 46.87
CA LEU A 126 2.24 -42.41 47.10
C LEU A 126 3.30 -43.52 47.22
N SER A 127 4.34 -43.48 46.38
CA SER A 127 5.45 -44.45 46.44
C SER A 127 6.21 -44.36 47.76
N LEU A 128 6.46 -43.16 48.28
CA LEU A 128 7.14 -42.97 49.56
C LEU A 128 6.29 -43.49 50.74
N LEU A 129 4.99 -43.18 50.75
CA LEU A 129 4.05 -43.70 51.75
C LEU A 129 4.04 -45.23 51.78
N ARG A 130 4.01 -45.87 50.61
CA ARG A 130 4.04 -47.34 50.49
C ARG A 130 5.35 -47.95 50.99
N ALA A 131 6.47 -47.28 50.77
CA ALA A 131 7.78 -47.74 51.26
C ALA A 131 7.94 -47.59 52.78
N SER A 132 7.30 -46.60 53.40
CA SER A 132 7.28 -46.47 54.86
C SER A 132 6.43 -47.55 55.54
N THR A 133 5.25 -47.87 54.99
CA THR A 133 4.36 -48.90 55.57
C THR A 133 4.98 -50.30 55.49
N SER A 134 5.66 -50.62 54.38
CA SER A 134 6.33 -51.91 54.24
C SER A 134 7.49 -52.10 55.23
N LYS A 135 8.18 -51.00 55.61
CA LYS A 135 9.25 -51.05 56.62
C LYS A 135 8.70 -51.28 58.03
N SER A 136 7.61 -50.62 58.40
CA SER A 136 6.97 -50.84 59.70
C SER A 136 6.44 -52.26 59.86
N GLU A 137 5.86 -52.84 58.80
CA GLU A 137 5.37 -54.22 58.80
C GLU A 137 6.52 -55.25 58.94
N SER A 138 7.69 -54.98 58.32
CA SER A 138 8.86 -55.85 58.46
C SER A 138 9.53 -55.82 59.84
N SER A 139 9.32 -54.76 60.63
CA SER A 139 9.86 -54.63 61.99
C SER A 139 8.97 -55.26 63.07
N GLN A 140 7.77 -55.73 62.71
CA GLN A 140 6.82 -56.35 63.64
C GLN A 140 6.78 -57.89 63.56
N ASN A 141 7.62 -58.50 62.71
CA ASN A 141 7.80 -59.96 62.62
C ASN A 141 9.17 -60.39 63.15
#